data_AF-A0A0D0ACS6-F1
#
_entry.id   AF-A0A0D0ACS6-F1
#
_cell.length_a   1.000
_cell.length_b   1.000
_cell.length_c   1.000
_cell.angle_alpha   90.00
_cell.angle_beta   90.00
_cell.angle_gamma   90.00
#
_symmetry.space_group_name_H-M   'P 1'
#
loop_
_entity.id
_entity.type
_entity.pdbx_description
1 polymer ?
#
loop_
_entity_poly.entity_id
_entity_poly.type
_entity_poly.pdbx_seq_one_letter_code
_entity_poly.pdbx_strand_id
1 'polypeptide(L)'
;MPFLDLMAFLRCASLLKDDILQPQPHTISVLIAPEILPPSINEFLAERFVISEDAVDVLWDILKDLVWILPTAGEAADEEEETFKLYGHKRGISKSIIRSMLP
;
A
#
# COMPACT_ATOMS: atom_id res chain seq x y z
N MET A 1 -10.76 -19.85 -8.07
CA MET A 1 -9.51 -19.23 -7.61
C MET A 1 -9.52 -17.79 -8.11
N PRO A 2 -9.76 -16.79 -7.25
CA PRO A 2 -9.55 -15.41 -7.66
C PRO A 2 -8.06 -15.24 -8.04
N PHE A 3 -7.81 -14.53 -9.13
CA PHE A 3 -6.45 -14.18 -9.50
C PHE A 3 -5.95 -13.13 -8.49
N LEU A 4 -4.72 -13.30 -7.97
CA LEU A 4 -4.14 -12.31 -7.07
C LEU A 4 -3.92 -11.00 -7.85
N ASP A 5 -4.61 -9.95 -7.43
CA ASP A 5 -4.33 -8.60 -7.91
C ASP A 5 -3.10 -8.05 -7.17
N LEU A 6 -1.95 -8.14 -7.82
CA LEU A 6 -0.67 -7.72 -7.27
C LEU A 6 -0.64 -6.22 -6.94
N MET A 7 -1.32 -5.39 -7.73
CA MET A 7 -1.36 -3.95 -7.48
C MET A 7 -2.20 -3.65 -6.25
N ALA A 8 -3.31 -4.37 -6.06
CA ALA A 8 -4.10 -4.27 -4.85
C ALA A 8 -3.31 -4.76 -3.62
N PHE A 9 -2.52 -5.83 -3.73
CA PHE A 9 -1.64 -6.31 -2.66
C PHE A 9 -0.61 -5.27 -2.27
N LEU A 10 0.15 -4.75 -3.24
CA LEU A 10 1.18 -3.74 -3.02
C LEU A 10 0.62 -2.49 -2.36
N ARG A 11 -0.52 -1.99 -2.86
CA ARG A 11 -1.20 -0.83 -2.28
C ARG A 11 -1.69 -1.13 -0.87
N CYS A 12 -2.26 -2.31 -0.62
CA CYS A 12 -2.72 -2.67 0.72
C CYS A 12 -1.55 -2.72 1.71
N ALA A 13 -0.45 -3.39 1.34
CA ALA A 13 0.74 -3.49 2.17
C ALA A 13 1.41 -2.11 2.40
N SER A 14 1.41 -1.21 1.40
CA SER A 14 2.02 0.13 1.55
C SER A 14 1.23 1.02 2.52
N LEU A 15 -0.05 0.73 2.73
CA LEU A 15 -0.88 1.40 3.73
C LEU A 15 -0.63 0.90 5.15
N LEU A 16 -0.03 -0.27 5.31
CA LEU A 16 0.23 -0.92 6.60
C LEU A 16 1.66 -0.68 7.10
N LYS A 17 2.45 0.19 6.46
CA LYS A 17 3.87 0.39 6.84
C LYS A 17 4.05 0.75 8.32
N ASP A 18 3.18 1.61 8.85
CA ASP A 18 3.23 2.02 10.25
C ASP A 18 2.92 0.83 11.17
N ASP A 19 1.89 0.05 10.86
CA ASP A 19 1.53 -1.16 11.60
C ASP A 19 2.60 -2.26 11.48
N ILE A 20 3.29 -2.33 10.35
CA ILE A 20 4.43 -3.23 10.10
C ILE A 20 5.63 -2.83 10.96
N LEU A 21 5.90 -1.53 11.11
CA LEU A 21 7.03 -1.00 11.89
C LEU A 21 6.80 -1.04 13.39
N GLN A 22 5.57 -0.80 13.84
CA GLN A 22 5.25 -0.65 15.27
C GLN A 22 5.75 -1.81 16.16
N PRO A 23 5.60 -3.10 15.78
CA PRO A 23 6.08 -4.22 16.59
C PRO A 23 7.57 -4.57 16.34
N GLN A 24 8.26 -3.88 15.43
CA GLN A 24 9.65 -4.19 15.10
C GLN A 24 10.61 -3.72 16.20
N PRO A 25 11.75 -4.40 16.40
CA PRO A 25 12.80 -3.92 17.28
C PRO A 25 13.28 -2.52 16.87
N HIS A 26 13.61 -1.67 17.85
CA HIS A 26 14.12 -0.31 17.60
C HIS A 26 15.44 -0.26 16.80
N THR A 27 16.10 -1.40 16.60
CA THR A 27 17.29 -1.55 15.77
C THR A 27 16.98 -1.57 14.27
N ILE A 28 15.73 -1.82 13.88
CA ILE A 28 15.30 -1.83 12.49
C ILE A 28 15.15 -0.38 12.00
N SER A 29 15.73 -0.09 10.84
CA SER A 29 15.62 1.23 10.21
C SER A 29 14.24 1.38 9.58
N VAL A 30 13.59 2.51 9.83
CA VAL A 30 12.32 2.90 9.20
C VAL A 30 12.43 3.14 7.69
N LEU A 31 13.66 3.31 7.18
CA LEU A 31 13.92 3.60 5.77
C LEU A 31 13.93 2.36 4.87
N ILE A 32 13.95 1.16 5.46
CA ILE A 32 13.97 -0.11 4.72
C ILE A 32 12.85 -1.01 5.21
N ALA A 33 12.30 -1.83 4.32
CA ALA A 33 11.30 -2.80 4.72
C ALA A 33 11.92 -3.84 5.66
N PRO A 34 11.23 -4.22 6.75
CA PRO A 34 11.70 -5.29 7.62
C PRO A 34 11.70 -6.64 6.89
N GLU A 35 12.61 -7.51 7.30
CA GLU A 35 12.75 -8.84 6.69
C GLU A 35 11.55 -9.73 6.97
N ILE A 36 10.99 -9.64 8.18
CA ILE A 36 9.88 -10.47 8.63
C ILE A 36 8.65 -9.59 8.89
N LEU A 37 7.51 -9.99 8.34
CA LEU A 37 6.22 -9.37 8.65
C LEU A 37 5.77 -9.74 10.07
N PRO A 38 5.12 -8.81 10.79
CA PRO A 38 4.44 -9.17 12.02
C PRO A 38 3.33 -10.21 11.74
N PRO A 39 3.11 -11.21 12.62
CA PRO A 39 2.12 -12.26 12.39
C PRO A 39 0.72 -11.73 12.06
N SER A 40 0.26 -10.69 12.78
CA SER A 40 -1.04 -10.07 12.54
C SER A 40 -1.19 -9.44 11.14
N ILE A 41 -0.09 -8.96 10.55
CA ILE A 41 -0.09 -8.39 9.19
C ILE A 41 -0.12 -9.52 8.16
N ASN A 42 0.61 -10.61 8.41
CA ASN A 42 0.60 -11.78 7.54
C ASN A 42 -0.82 -12.38 7.49
N GLU A 43 -1.40 -12.70 8.64
CA GLU A 43 -2.78 -13.21 8.77
C GLU A 43 -3.80 -12.31 8.04
N PHE A 44 -3.72 -11.00 8.25
CA PHE A 44 -4.61 -10.04 7.59
C PHE A 44 -4.49 -10.07 6.07
N LEU A 45 -3.27 -10.08 5.52
CA LEU A 45 -3.05 -10.13 4.08
C LEU A 45 -3.49 -11.48 3.49
N ALA A 46 -3.23 -12.58 4.19
CA ALA A 46 -3.66 -13.92 3.80
C ALA A 46 -5.20 -13.99 3.67
N GLU A 47 -5.92 -13.51 4.68
CA GLU A 47 -7.39 -13.44 4.67
C GLU A 47 -7.91 -12.51 3.56
N ARG A 48 -7.33 -11.32 3.44
CA ARG A 48 -7.79 -10.29 2.50
C ARG A 48 -7.64 -10.72 1.04
N PHE A 49 -6.58 -11.45 0.72
CA PHE A 49 -6.28 -11.89 -0.65
C PHE A 49 -6.64 -13.36 -0.90
N VAL A 50 -7.15 -14.06 0.11
CA VAL A 50 -7.57 -15.47 0.03
C VAL A 50 -6.40 -16.35 -0.43
N ILE A 51 -5.24 -16.15 0.21
CA ILE A 51 -4.00 -16.91 -0.01
C ILE A 51 -3.50 -17.46 1.34
N SER A 52 -2.54 -18.38 1.32
CA SER A 52 -1.91 -18.88 2.55
C SER A 52 -0.90 -17.88 3.11
N GLU A 53 -0.64 -17.95 4.42
CA GLU A 53 0.41 -17.16 5.07
C GLU A 53 1.79 -17.42 4.46
N ASP A 54 2.12 -18.68 4.14
CA ASP A 54 3.35 -19.03 3.41
C ASP A 54 3.46 -18.29 2.06
N ALA A 55 2.33 -18.07 1.38
CA ALA A 55 2.32 -17.34 0.11
C ALA A 55 2.51 -15.85 0.33
N VAL A 56 1.98 -15.29 1.43
CA VAL A 56 2.26 -13.91 1.84
C VAL A 56 3.74 -13.72 2.14
N ASP A 57 4.39 -14.65 2.85
CA ASP A 57 5.82 -14.58 3.15
C ASP A 57 6.66 -14.59 1.87
N VAL A 58 6.34 -15.48 0.92
CA VAL A 58 7.00 -15.50 -0.40
C VAL A 58 6.80 -14.18 -1.15
N LEU A 59 5.59 -13.63 -1.13
CA LEU A 59 5.30 -12.34 -1.77
C LEU A 59 6.05 -11.20 -1.07
N TRP A 60 6.13 -11.21 0.25
CA TRP A 60 6.85 -10.21 1.02
C TRP A 60 8.33 -10.21 0.68
N ASP A 61 8.97 -11.38 0.64
CA ASP A 61 10.37 -11.50 0.27
C ASP A 61 10.69 -10.95 -1.12
N ILE A 62 9.75 -11.07 -2.06
CA ILE A 62 9.91 -10.57 -3.44
C ILE A 62 9.58 -9.08 -3.54
N LEU A 63 8.61 -8.57 -2.79
CA LEU A 63 7.95 -7.28 -3.06
C LEU A 63 8.16 -6.23 -1.97
N LYS A 64 8.75 -6.56 -0.81
CA LYS A 64 8.88 -5.65 0.33
C LYS A 64 9.52 -4.32 -0.01
N ASP A 65 10.56 -4.31 -0.85
CA ASP A 65 11.22 -3.08 -1.29
C ASP A 65 10.29 -2.22 -2.15
N LEU A 66 9.48 -2.85 -3.01
CA LEU A 66 8.48 -2.16 -3.81
C LEU A 66 7.37 -1.57 -2.93
N VAL A 67 6.91 -2.32 -1.94
CA VAL A 67 5.97 -1.81 -0.93
C VAL A 67 6.57 -0.59 -0.24
N TRP A 68 7.87 -0.61 0.10
CA TRP A 68 8.53 0.46 0.83
C TRP A 68 8.70 1.75 0.03
N ILE A 69 8.86 1.68 -1.30
CA ILE A 69 8.93 2.88 -2.15
C ILE A 69 7.57 3.46 -2.54
N LEU A 70 6.50 2.68 -2.42
CA LEU A 70 5.15 3.17 -2.75
C LEU A 70 4.68 4.21 -1.72
N PRO A 71 3.97 5.26 -2.15
CA PRO A 71 3.47 6.26 -1.23
C PRO A 71 2.50 5.65 -0.20
N THR A 72 2.58 6.15 1.03
CA THR A 72 1.57 5.93 2.07
C THR A 72 0.24 6.57 1.66
N ALA A 73 -0.84 6.30 2.41
CA ALA A 73 -2.15 6.91 2.13
C ALA A 73 -2.10 8.44 2.10
N GLY A 74 -1.33 9.05 2.99
CA GLY A 74 -1.15 10.51 3.06
C GLY A 74 -0.43 11.04 1.83
N GLU A 75 0.74 10.46 1.52
CA GLU A 75 1.55 10.86 0.36
C GLU A 75 0.81 10.66 -0.96
N ALA A 76 0.03 9.58 -1.09
CA ALA A 76 -0.78 9.32 -2.28
C ALA A 76 -1.90 10.37 -2.44
N ALA A 77 -2.51 10.82 -1.34
CA ALA A 77 -3.55 11.85 -1.38
C ALA A 77 -2.99 13.22 -1.79
N ASP A 78 -1.75 13.52 -1.36
CA ASP A 78 -1.03 14.75 -1.72
C ASP A 78 -0.60 14.73 -3.19
N GLU A 79 -0.03 13.62 -3.68
CA GLU A 79 0.31 13.45 -5.11
C GLU A 79 -0.92 13.56 -6.01
N GLU A 80 -2.04 13.01 -5.57
CA GLU A 80 -3.31 13.11 -6.29
C GLU A 80 -3.77 14.58 -6.38
N GLU A 81 -3.69 15.34 -5.28
CA GLU A 81 -4.02 16.77 -5.28
C GLU A 81 -3.13 17.56 -6.26
N GLU A 82 -1.82 17.33 -6.22
CA GLU A 82 -0.88 17.99 -7.14
C GLU A 82 -1.13 17.59 -8.60
N THR A 83 -1.52 16.34 -8.85
CA THR A 83 -1.92 15.88 -10.19
C THR A 83 -3.14 16.65 -10.71
N PHE A 84 -4.15 16.88 -9.86
CA PHE A 84 -5.32 17.69 -10.24
C PHE A 84 -4.95 19.16 -10.47
N LYS A 85 -4.07 19.74 -9.64
CA LYS A 85 -3.55 21.11 -9.86
C LYS A 85 -2.82 21.23 -11.20
N LEU A 86 -1.95 20.27 -11.51
CA LEU A 86 -1.07 20.34 -12.68
C LEU A 86 -1.80 20.02 -14.00
N TYR A 87 -2.63 18.98 -14.01
CA TYR A 87 -3.24 18.45 -15.22
C TYR A 87 -4.75 18.68 -15.32
N GLY A 88 -5.45 18.74 -14.19
CA GLY A 88 -6.91 18.84 -14.11
C GLY A 88 -7.42 20.26 -14.36
N HIS A 89 -6.81 21.27 -13.73
CA HIS A 89 -7.27 22.66 -13.81
C HIS A 89 -7.36 23.19 -15.25
N LYS A 90 -6.36 22.90 -16.08
CA LYS A 90 -6.36 23.31 -17.50
C LYS A 90 -7.48 22.67 -18.33
N ARG A 91 -8.09 21.60 -17.82
CA ARG A 91 -9.13 20.80 -18.49
C ARG A 91 -10.49 20.93 -17.80
N GLY A 92 -10.63 21.81 -16.80
CA GLY A 92 -11.85 21.96 -16.01
C GLY A 92 -12.17 20.75 -15.13
N ILE A 93 -11.18 19.89 -14.87
CA ILE A 93 -11.32 18.69 -14.02
C ILE A 93 -10.77 19.03 -12.64
N SER A 94 -11.61 18.98 -11.62
CA SER A 94 -11.22 19.15 -10.21
C SER A 94 -11.56 17.91 -9.39
N LYS A 95 -10.87 17.74 -8.25
CA LYS A 95 -11.09 16.65 -7.29
C LYS A 95 -12.56 16.58 -6.83
N SER A 96 -13.25 17.72 -6.75
CA SER A 96 -14.68 17.82 -6.41
C SER A 96 -15.61 17.26 -7.48
N ILE A 97 -15.26 17.37 -8.77
CA ILE A 97 -16.10 16.86 -9.87
C ILE A 97 -16.07 15.33 -9.89
N ILE A 98 -14.92 14.70 -9.66
CA ILE A 98 -14.83 13.23 -9.65
C ILE A 98 -15.59 12.60 -8.48
N ARG A 99 -15.59 13.24 -7.31
CA ARG A 99 -16.34 12.76 -6.14
C ARG A 99 -17.86 12.76 -6.36
N SER A 100 -18.36 13.58 -7.28
CA SER A 100 -19.78 13.59 -7.71
C SER A 100 -20.12 12.57 -8.79
N MET A 101 -19.11 11.89 -9.36
CA MET A 101 -19.27 10.92 -10.45
C MET A 101 -19.05 9.46 -10.01
N LEU A 102 -18.64 9.22 -8.76
CA LEU A 102 -18.57 7.88 -8.18
C LEU A 102 -19.89 7.59 -7.43
N PRO A 103 -20.55 6.44 -7.68
CA PRO A 103 -21.82 6.06 -7.05
C PRO A 103 -21.70 5.80 -5.54
#